data_AF-A0A068R006-F1
#
_entry.id   AF-A0A068R006-F1
#
_cell.length_a   1.000
_cell.length_b   1.000
_cell.length_c   1.000
_cell.angle_alpha   90.00
_cell.angle_beta   90.00
_cell.angle_gamma   90.00
#
_symmetry.space_group_name_H-M   'P 1'
#
loop_
_entity.id
_entity.type
_entity.pdbx_description
1 polymer ?
#
loop_
_entity_poly.entity_id
_entity_poly.type
_entity_poly.pdbx_seq_one_letter_code
_entity_poly.pdbx_strand_id
1 'polypeptide(L)'
;MLSKDDLAFLNGRISEFKSSFFQFVSDFGPDCETRFVIGFDEIGNSTGRERFTTPMLTEYQNYLEMYGFYVVRENYFFQLTLTVRGIVTMGNEAIKLANALELFRTRALYHRDLDNM
;
A
#
# COMPACT_ATOMS: atom_id res chain seq x y z
N MET A 1 3.05 2.96 21.72
CA MET A 1 1.70 2.43 21.49
C MET A 1 0.95 3.38 20.56
N LEU A 2 0.44 2.82 19.46
CA LEU A 2 -0.43 3.51 18.51
C LEU A 2 -1.75 3.88 19.19
N SER A 3 -2.18 5.13 19.01
CA SER A 3 -3.47 5.63 19.48
C SER A 3 -4.58 5.16 18.55
N LYS A 4 -5.84 5.35 18.97
CA LYS A 4 -6.99 5.08 18.11
C LYS A 4 -6.96 5.93 16.83
N ASP A 5 -6.53 7.18 16.94
CA ASP A 5 -6.48 8.11 15.81
C ASP A 5 -5.37 7.72 14.82
N ASP A 6 -4.24 7.23 15.33
CA ASP A 6 -3.17 6.69 14.49
C ASP A 6 -3.64 5.47 13.70
N LEU A 7 -4.35 4.56 14.36
CA LEU A 7 -4.91 3.38 13.70
C LEU A 7 -5.96 3.77 12.67
N ALA A 8 -6.82 4.75 12.96
CA ALA A 8 -7.81 5.25 12.00
C ALA A 8 -7.13 5.87 10.77
N PHE A 9 -6.12 6.71 10.98
CA PHE A 9 -5.32 7.31 9.92
C PHE A 9 -4.63 6.23 9.06
N LEU A 10 -3.92 5.29 9.69
CA LEU A 10 -3.20 4.23 8.99
C LEU A 10 -4.14 3.35 8.18
N ASN A 11 -5.28 2.94 8.74
CA ASN A 11 -6.27 2.15 8.00
C ASN A 11 -6.84 2.89 6.79
N GLY A 12 -7.07 4.21 6.91
CA GLY A 12 -7.46 5.07 5.80
C GLY A 12 -6.43 5.05 4.67
N ARG A 13 -5.17 5.33 4.99
CA ARG A 13 -4.07 5.34 4.02
C ARG A 13 -3.81 3.98 3.39
N ILE A 14 -3.83 2.92 4.18
CA ILE A 14 -3.70 1.54 3.68
C ILE A 14 -4.80 1.25 2.66
N SER A 15 -6.05 1.62 2.95
CA SER A 15 -7.18 1.39 2.04
C SER A 15 -7.03 2.15 0.73
N GLU A 16 -6.63 3.41 0.79
CA GLU A 16 -6.39 4.28 -0.37
C GLU A 16 -5.24 3.75 -1.25
N PHE A 17 -4.10 3.43 -0.65
CA PHE A 17 -2.93 2.94 -1.37
C PHE A 17 -3.19 1.61 -2.04
N LYS A 18 -3.88 0.68 -1.36
CA LYS A 18 -4.21 -0.62 -1.96
C LYS A 18 -5.23 -0.50 -3.08
N SER A 19 -6.23 0.38 -2.93
CA SER A 19 -7.19 0.64 -4.01
C SER A 19 -6.48 1.20 -5.25
N SER A 20 -5.56 2.15 -5.04
CA SER A 20 -4.72 2.70 -6.12
C SER A 20 -3.85 1.61 -6.74
N PHE A 21 -3.21 0.77 -5.92
CA PHE A 21 -2.39 -0.33 -6.39
C PHE A 21 -3.18 -1.34 -7.25
N PHE A 22 -4.38 -1.73 -6.84
CA PHE A 22 -5.22 -2.63 -7.65
C PHE A 22 -5.60 -2.00 -8.99
N GLN A 23 -5.84 -0.69 -9.02
CA GLN A 23 -6.06 0.02 -10.28
C GLN A 23 -4.81 -0.07 -11.16
N PHE A 24 -3.62 0.22 -10.62
CA PHE A 24 -2.35 0.08 -11.34
C PHE A 24 -2.13 -1.35 -11.86
N VAL A 25 -2.39 -2.38 -11.07
CA VAL A 25 -2.30 -3.78 -11.51
C VAL A 25 -3.28 -4.05 -12.66
N SER A 26 -4.49 -3.50 -12.60
CA SER A 26 -5.48 -3.69 -13.67
C SER A 26 -5.11 -2.97 -14.98
N ASP A 27 -4.34 -1.89 -14.87
CA ASP A 27 -3.92 -1.08 -16.01
C ASP A 27 -2.61 -1.57 -16.65
N PHE A 28 -1.66 -2.04 -15.84
CA PHE A 28 -0.27 -2.31 -16.24
C PHE A 28 0.20 -3.74 -15.97
N GLY A 29 -0.61 -4.56 -15.29
CA GLY A 29 -0.32 -5.97 -15.07
C GLY A 29 0.42 -6.31 -13.77
N PRO A 30 0.85 -7.58 -13.62
CA PRO A 30 1.33 -8.13 -12.35
C PRO A 30 2.73 -7.67 -11.93
N ASP A 31 3.55 -7.18 -12.86
CA ASP A 31 4.94 -6.79 -12.59
C ASP A 31 5.06 -5.36 -12.07
N CYS A 32 3.93 -4.69 -11.82
CA CYS A 32 3.95 -3.33 -11.29
C CYS A 32 4.41 -3.30 -9.82
N GLU A 33 5.34 -2.40 -9.54
CA GLU A 33 5.71 -1.95 -8.22
C GLU A 33 5.16 -0.54 -8.03
N THR A 34 4.43 -0.30 -6.95
CA THR A 34 3.96 1.06 -6.62
C THR A 34 4.58 1.54 -5.33
N ARG A 35 5.01 2.80 -5.33
CA ARG A 35 5.60 3.47 -4.18
C ARG A 35 4.67 4.56 -3.68
N PHE A 36 4.47 4.59 -2.37
CA PHE A 36 3.70 5.60 -1.65
C PHE A 36 4.57 6.23 -0.58
N VAL A 37 4.17 7.42 -0.13
CA VAL A 37 4.87 8.15 0.91
C VAL A 37 3.85 8.56 1.97
N ILE A 38 4.19 8.36 3.24
CA ILE A 38 3.47 8.95 4.38
C ILE A 38 4.43 9.90 5.10
N GLY A 39 4.13 11.19 5.10
CA GLY A 39 4.90 12.20 5.82
C GLY A 39 4.65 12.14 7.33
N PHE A 40 5.69 12.42 8.15
CA PHE A 40 5.49 12.52 9.60
C PHE A 40 4.69 13.77 9.98
N ASP A 41 4.81 14.84 9.22
CA ASP A 41 3.96 16.03 9.31
C ASP A 41 2.48 15.70 9.04
N GLU A 42 2.22 14.88 8.03
CA GLU A 42 0.88 14.41 7.68
C GLU A 42 0.25 13.58 8.81
N ILE A 43 1.02 12.67 9.41
CA ILE A 43 0.59 11.92 10.59
C ILE A 43 0.30 12.89 11.74
N GLY A 44 1.21 13.82 12.01
CA GLY A 44 1.05 14.78 13.12
C GLY A 44 -0.20 15.64 12.97
N ASN A 45 -0.46 16.13 11.76
CA ASN A 45 -1.66 16.92 11.44
C ASN A 45 -2.95 16.12 11.55
N SER A 46 -2.92 14.82 11.23
CA SER A 46 -4.11 13.96 11.23
C SER A 46 -4.43 13.36 12.59
N THR A 47 -3.41 13.10 13.42
CA THR A 47 -3.56 12.38 14.70
C THR A 47 -3.30 13.26 15.92
N GLY A 48 -2.95 14.53 15.72
CA GLY A 48 -2.60 15.48 16.79
C GLY A 48 -1.24 15.18 17.44
N ARG A 49 -0.41 14.36 16.81
CA ARG A 49 0.90 13.99 17.36
C ARG A 49 1.95 15.06 17.08
N GLU A 50 2.46 15.64 18.16
CA GLU A 50 3.53 16.65 18.10
C GLU A 50 4.94 16.06 18.05
N ARG A 51 5.13 14.82 18.50
CA ARG A 51 6.45 14.18 18.62
C ARG A 51 6.45 12.74 18.15
N PHE A 52 7.49 12.38 17.40
CA PHE A 52 7.75 11.04 16.92
C PHE A 52 8.97 10.46 17.63
N THR A 53 8.78 9.43 18.44
CA THR A 53 9.88 8.69 19.06
C THR A 53 10.25 7.48 18.21
N THR A 54 11.51 7.03 18.27
CA THR A 54 11.95 5.83 17.54
C THR A 54 11.06 4.60 17.80
N PRO A 55 10.69 4.26 19.06
CA PRO A 55 9.82 3.11 19.31
C PRO A 55 8.44 3.25 18.66
N MET A 56 7.88 4.46 18.65
CA MET A 56 6.61 4.73 17.98
C MET A 56 6.74 4.58 16.47
N LEU A 57 7.77 5.15 15.84
CA LEU A 57 7.99 4.99 14.41
C LEU A 57 8.17 3.52 14.01
N THR A 58 8.81 2.71 14.87
CA THR A 58 8.90 1.26 14.68
C THR A 58 7.52 0.59 14.76
N GLU A 59 6.62 1.01 15.66
CA GLU A 59 5.24 0.50 15.68
C GLU A 59 4.47 0.84 14.41
N TYR A 60 4.61 2.07 13.86
CA TYR A 60 4.01 2.44 12.58
C TYR A 60 4.52 1.55 11.44
N GLN A 61 5.84 1.37 11.38
CA GLN A 61 6.48 0.53 10.39
C GLN A 61 5.96 -0.91 10.47
N ASN A 62 6.02 -1.52 11.66
CA ASN A 62 5.53 -2.89 11.86
C ASN A 62 4.05 -3.03 11.47
N TYR A 63 3.23 -2.04 11.82
CA TYR A 63 1.82 -2.04 11.45
C TYR A 63 1.65 -2.03 9.94
N LEU A 64 2.37 -1.17 9.20
CA LEU A 64 2.29 -1.12 7.74
C LEU A 64 2.81 -2.42 7.09
N GLU A 65 3.90 -2.99 7.61
CA GLU A 65 4.44 -4.27 7.15
C GLU A 65 3.47 -5.44 7.35
N MET A 66 2.71 -5.45 8.45
CA MET A 66 1.64 -6.44 8.67
C MET A 66 0.55 -6.42 7.59
N TYR A 67 0.41 -5.31 6.86
CA TYR A 67 -0.52 -5.18 5.74
C TYR A 67 0.15 -5.39 4.37
N GLY A 68 1.36 -5.94 4.33
CA GLY A 68 2.02 -6.38 3.10
C GLY A 68 2.84 -5.29 2.39
N PHE A 69 3.04 -4.13 3.02
CA PHE A 69 3.95 -3.10 2.51
C PHE A 69 5.40 -3.45 2.88
N TYR A 70 6.33 -3.18 1.98
CA TYR A 70 7.73 -3.02 2.34
C TYR A 70 7.99 -1.58 2.73
N VAL A 71 8.51 -1.35 3.93
CA VAL A 71 8.59 0.00 4.53
C VAL A 71 10.04 0.40 4.73
N VAL A 72 10.41 1.55 4.16
CA VAL A 72 11.69 2.20 4.43
C VAL A 72 11.40 3.46 5.23
N ARG A 73 11.99 3.55 6.44
CA ARG A 73 11.90 4.74 7.27
C ARG A 73 13.00 5.72 6.90
N GLU A 74 12.59 6.88 6.44
CA GLU A 74 13.47 8.03 6.19
C GLU A 74 13.35 9.05 7.33
N ASN A 75 14.12 10.13 7.27
CA ASN A 75 14.20 11.13 8.34
C ASN A 75 12.86 11.82 8.64
N TYR A 76 11.98 11.95 7.63
CA TYR A 76 10.74 12.74 7.73
C TYR A 76 9.50 12.02 7.19
N PHE A 77 9.65 10.80 6.70
CA PHE A 77 8.56 10.06 6.07
C PHE A 77 8.80 8.55 6.08
N PHE A 78 7.75 7.80 5.82
CA PHE A 78 7.82 6.39 5.44
C PHE A 78 7.66 6.27 3.93
N GLN A 79 8.59 5.61 3.26
CA GLN A 79 8.41 5.13 1.89
C GLN A 79 7.84 3.72 1.93
N LEU A 80 6.70 3.53 1.30
CA LEU A 80 5.97 2.27 1.26
C LEU A 80 6.02 1.73 -0.15
N THR A 81 6.48 0.49 -0.30
CA THR A 81 6.51 -0.20 -1.58
C THR A 81 5.53 -1.36 -1.53
N LEU A 82 4.67 -1.46 -2.54
CA LEU A 82 3.70 -2.52 -2.67
C LEU A 82 3.92 -3.27 -3.98
N THR A 83 3.87 -4.60 -3.89
CA THR A 83 4.00 -5.52 -5.01
C THR A 83 2.90 -6.55 -4.95
N VAL A 84 2.61 -7.20 -6.08
CA VAL A 84 1.62 -8.28 -6.16
C VAL A 84 1.96 -9.38 -5.15
N ARG A 85 3.25 -9.74 -5.04
CA ARG A 85 3.72 -10.76 -4.09
C ARG A 85 3.42 -10.40 -2.63
N GLY A 86 3.62 -9.13 -2.23
CA GLY A 86 3.32 -8.66 -0.88
C GLY A 86 1.83 -8.73 -0.54
N ILE A 87 0.96 -8.50 -1.53
CA ILE A 87 -0.49 -8.55 -1.35
C ILE A 87 -1.05 -9.97 -1.30
N VAL A 88 -0.52 -10.91 -2.09
CA VAL A 88 -1.00 -12.31 -2.12
C VAL A 88 -0.91 -12.97 -0.74
N THR A 89 0.04 -12.55 0.10
CA THR A 89 0.16 -13.06 1.47
C THR A 89 -0.96 -12.58 2.42
N MET A 90 -1.83 -11.67 1.99
CA MET A 90 -2.93 -11.10 2.76
C MET A 90 -4.28 -11.67 2.28
N GLY A 91 -4.88 -12.57 3.07
CA GLY A 91 -5.97 -13.45 2.63
C GLY A 91 -7.19 -12.77 1.99
N ASN A 92 -7.62 -11.60 2.47
CA ASN A 92 -8.78 -10.88 1.91
C ASN A 92 -8.45 -10.10 0.62
N GLU A 93 -7.17 -9.89 0.32
CA GLU A 93 -6.74 -9.03 -0.78
C GLU A 93 -6.37 -9.81 -2.03
N ALA A 94 -6.12 -11.12 -1.88
CA ALA A 94 -5.95 -12.04 -2.99
C ALA A 94 -7.15 -12.01 -3.97
N ILE A 95 -8.38 -11.87 -3.47
CA ILE A 95 -9.59 -11.79 -4.33
C ILE A 95 -9.58 -10.49 -5.15
N LYS A 96 -9.29 -9.35 -4.51
CA LYS A 96 -9.23 -8.04 -5.19
C LYS A 96 -8.12 -8.01 -6.23
N LEU A 97 -6.98 -8.59 -5.90
CA LEU A 97 -5.86 -8.75 -6.80
C LEU A 97 -6.20 -9.64 -8.00
N ALA A 98 -6.85 -10.78 -7.77
CA ALA A 98 -7.29 -11.67 -8.84
C ALA A 98 -8.25 -10.95 -9.81
N ASN A 99 -9.20 -10.18 -9.28
CA ASN A 99 -10.10 -9.36 -10.09
C ASN A 99 -9.35 -8.30 -10.92
N ALA A 100 -8.35 -7.64 -10.33
CA ALA A 100 -7.52 -6.65 -11.04
C ALA A 100 -6.73 -7.31 -12.19
N LEU A 101 -6.12 -8.48 -11.96
CA LEU A 101 -5.40 -9.22 -12.99
C LEU A 101 -6.33 -9.73 -14.10
N GLU A 102 -7.55 -10.12 -13.77
CA GLU A 102 -8.54 -10.54 -14.77
C GLU A 102 -8.97 -9.37 -15.66
N LEU A 103 -9.16 -8.18 -15.09
CA LEU A 103 -9.43 -6.95 -15.85
C LEU A 103 -8.27 -6.61 -16.78
N PHE A 104 -7.04 -6.72 -16.28
CA PHE A 104 -5.85 -6.52 -17.09
C PHE A 104 -5.81 -7.47 -18.29
N ARG A 105 -5.95 -8.78 -18.05
CA ARG A 105 -5.99 -9.81 -19.12
C ARG A 105 -7.09 -9.54 -20.14
N THR A 106 -8.28 -9.18 -19.66
CA THR A 106 -9.41 -8.86 -20.52
C THR A 106 -9.06 -7.68 -21.45
N ARG A 107 -8.46 -6.62 -20.91
CA ARG A 107 -8.02 -5.46 -21.71
C ARG A 107 -6.91 -5.82 -22.69
N ALA A 108 -5.87 -6.53 -22.24
CA ALA A 108 -4.78 -6.99 -23.11
C ALA A 108 -5.32 -7.79 -24.30
N LEU A 109 -6.30 -8.68 -24.07
CA LEU A 109 -6.97 -9.45 -25.11
C LEU A 109 -7.72 -8.55 -26.11
N TYR A 110 -8.48 -7.56 -25.62
CA TYR A 110 -9.21 -6.62 -26.48
C TYR A 110 -8.28 -5.75 -27.33
N HIS A 111 -7.13 -5.36 -26.78
CA HIS A 111 -6.14 -4.52 -27.47
C HIS A 111 -5.14 -5.30 -28.32
N ARG A 112 -5.26 -6.65 -28.38
CA ARG A 112 -4.31 -7.57 -29.01
C ARG A 112 -2.88 -7.44 -28.48
N ASP A 113 -2.74 -6.99 -27.24
CA ASP A 113 -1.47 -6.79 -26.56
C ASP A 113 -1.09 -8.05 -25.79
N LEU A 114 -0.89 -9.14 -26.54
CA LEU A 114 -0.63 -10.48 -25.99
C LEU A 114 0.79 -10.61 -25.42
N ASP A 115 1.70 -9.72 -25.79
CA ASP A 115 3.07 -9.70 -25.26
C ASP A 115 3.13 -9.19 -23.81
N ASN A 116 2.09 -8.47 -23.37
CA ASN A 116 1.92 -7.98 -22.00
C ASN A 116 1.08 -8.93 -21.11
N MET A 117 0.58 -10.06 -21.63
CA MET A 117 -0.17 -11.07 -20.83
C MET A 117 0.72 -11.99 -20.02
#